data_AF-A0A952N394-F1
#
_entry.id   AF-A0A952N394-F1
#
_cell.length_a   1.000
_cell.length_b   1.000
_cell.length_c   1.000
_cell.angle_alpha   90.00
_cell.angle_beta   90.00
_cell.angle_gamma   90.00
#
_symmetry.space_group_name_H-M   'P 1'
#
loop_
_entity.id
_entity.type
_entity.pdbx_description
1 polymer ?
#
loop_
_entity_poly.entity_id
_entity_poly.type
_entity_poly.pdbx_seq_one_letter_code
_entity_poly.pdbx_strand_id
1 'polypeptide(L)'
;MRALIVFIFFLIAASLVSCKKSTIKSEGIVIVDVADFGREIIAKQIAIIDSLSPKVVAIDLQFSTRKDERTDSVFASVLSRCDNLVMVSVINHDYAGEDIEYEELIEPLPEFSMHAKTGFANAILEDDEFQTLKRFSIRERVAGKTEYHFAVRTAMCFDSLRTMSFIQSNPKIIDVEYRGNTEAFMVFSAADVLERKITSKDIEGKIVLIGSFSPFDYDLFFTPISSKKKPHMPDMFGVVYLANIVAQILPPLRE
;
A
#
# COMPACT_ATOMS: atom_id res chain seq x y z
N MET A 1 79.14 6.56 -14.03
CA MET A 1 78.47 7.73 -13.43
C MET A 1 76.97 7.43 -13.47
N ARG A 2 76.40 6.95 -12.36
CA ARG A 2 75.08 6.29 -12.32
C ARG A 2 73.96 7.31 -12.14
N ALA A 3 72.94 7.21 -12.97
CA ALA A 3 71.75 8.05 -12.96
C ALA A 3 70.83 7.70 -11.77
N LEU A 4 70.24 8.75 -11.20
CA LEU A 4 69.32 8.79 -10.08
C LEU A 4 67.95 8.24 -10.49
N ILE A 5 67.49 7.15 -9.88
CA ILE A 5 66.11 6.65 -10.04
C ILE A 5 65.28 7.21 -8.88
N VAL A 6 64.33 8.07 -9.20
CA VAL A 6 63.32 8.60 -8.27
C VAL A 6 62.11 7.67 -8.32
N PHE A 7 61.82 6.98 -7.21
CA PHE A 7 60.61 6.20 -7.03
C PHE A 7 59.50 7.14 -6.52
N ILE A 8 58.50 7.45 -7.36
CA ILE A 8 57.28 8.13 -6.95
C ILE A 8 56.26 7.05 -6.56
N PHE A 9 55.96 6.95 -5.27
CA PHE A 9 54.83 6.18 -4.76
C PHE A 9 53.53 6.95 -5.04
N PHE A 10 52.71 6.45 -5.97
CA PHE A 10 51.31 6.87 -6.08
C PHE A 10 50.48 6.03 -5.10
N LEU A 11 50.14 6.60 -3.95
CA LEU A 11 49.07 6.07 -3.09
C LEU A 11 47.72 6.41 -3.74
N ILE A 12 47.09 5.43 -4.38
CA ILE A 12 45.67 5.51 -4.72
C ILE A 12 44.89 5.16 -3.45
N ALA A 13 44.47 6.18 -2.71
CA ALA A 13 43.46 6.03 -1.68
C ALA A 13 42.12 5.82 -2.38
N ALA A 14 41.70 4.56 -2.54
CA ALA A 14 40.33 4.23 -2.88
C ALA A 14 39.44 4.63 -1.70
N SER A 15 38.82 5.80 -1.77
CA SER A 15 37.73 6.15 -0.88
C SER A 15 36.55 5.22 -1.22
N LEU A 16 36.35 4.23 -0.36
CA LEU A 16 35.07 3.52 -0.27
C LEU A 16 34.02 4.53 0.16
N VAL A 17 33.44 5.22 -0.81
CA VAL A 17 32.17 5.92 -0.62
C VAL A 17 31.14 4.82 -0.35
N SER A 18 30.93 4.54 0.94
CA SER A 18 29.76 3.82 1.39
C SER A 18 28.55 4.63 0.93
N CYS A 19 27.92 4.16 -0.14
CA CYS A 19 26.67 4.72 -0.63
C CYS A 19 25.60 4.42 0.42
N LYS A 20 25.47 5.29 1.43
CA LYS A 20 24.27 5.35 2.25
C LYS A 20 23.13 5.62 1.26
N LYS A 21 22.35 4.59 0.93
CA LYS A 21 21.02 4.78 0.34
C LYS A 21 20.28 5.72 1.30
N SER A 22 20.21 7.00 0.94
CA SER A 22 19.21 7.89 1.49
C SER A 22 17.87 7.29 1.10
N THR A 23 17.15 6.74 2.07
CA THR A 23 15.78 6.27 1.87
C THR A 23 14.90 7.52 1.72
N ILE A 24 14.86 8.06 0.51
CA ILE A 24 13.90 9.10 0.13
C ILE A 24 12.52 8.48 0.36
N LYS A 25 11.79 9.02 1.33
CA LYS A 25 10.43 8.57 1.62
C LYS A 25 9.53 8.87 0.43
N SER A 26 8.54 8.01 0.18
CA SER A 26 7.55 8.28 -0.85
C SER A 26 6.64 9.44 -0.41
N GLU A 27 6.96 10.66 -0.82
CA GLU A 27 6.33 11.89 -0.29
C GLU A 27 4.82 12.01 -0.57
N GLY A 28 4.31 11.31 -1.58
CA GLY A 28 2.90 11.32 -1.97
C GLY A 28 2.02 10.25 -1.30
N ILE A 29 2.58 9.37 -0.46
CA ILE A 29 1.86 8.25 0.17
C ILE A 29 2.06 8.31 1.68
N VAL A 30 0.94 8.32 2.41
CA VAL A 30 0.89 8.25 3.87
C VAL A 30 0.14 6.99 4.28
N ILE A 31 0.65 6.30 5.30
CA ILE A 31 -0.01 5.15 5.91
C ILE A 31 -0.54 5.56 7.28
N VAL A 32 -1.77 5.17 7.58
CA VAL A 32 -2.37 5.29 8.91
C VAL A 32 -2.69 3.89 9.42
N ASP A 33 -2.04 3.52 10.52
CA ASP A 33 -2.38 2.31 11.27
C ASP A 33 -3.61 2.57 12.15
N VAL A 34 -4.71 1.87 11.89
CA VAL A 34 -5.96 2.03 12.64
C VAL A 34 -5.96 1.32 13.99
N ALA A 35 -4.94 0.51 14.29
CA ALA A 35 -4.93 -0.43 15.41
C ALA A 35 -6.16 -1.36 15.43
N ASP A 36 -6.39 -2.06 16.54
CA ASP A 36 -7.54 -2.96 16.71
C ASP A 36 -8.76 -2.20 17.27
N PHE A 37 -9.23 -1.21 16.52
CA PHE A 37 -10.36 -0.37 16.91
C PHE A 37 -11.67 -0.75 16.21
N GLY A 38 -12.80 -0.52 16.90
CA GLY A 38 -14.13 -0.70 16.32
C GLY A 38 -14.51 0.41 15.32
N ARG A 39 -15.57 0.15 14.54
CA ARG A 39 -16.09 1.04 13.48
C ARG A 39 -16.26 2.48 13.91
N GLU A 40 -16.75 2.74 15.12
CA GLU A 40 -16.95 4.11 15.63
C GLU A 40 -15.63 4.90 15.72
N ILE A 41 -14.56 4.27 16.20
CA ILE A 41 -13.25 4.94 16.34
C ILE A 41 -12.56 5.07 14.98
N ILE A 42 -12.68 4.05 14.12
CA ILE A 42 -12.20 4.14 12.72
C ILE A 42 -12.92 5.29 11.99
N ALA A 43 -14.25 5.44 12.16
CA ALA A 43 -15.02 6.55 11.60
C ALA A 43 -14.48 7.92 12.05
N LYS A 44 -14.12 8.07 13.32
CA LYS A 44 -13.53 9.31 13.86
C LYS A 44 -12.17 9.60 13.23
N GLN A 45 -11.33 8.58 13.05
CA GLN A 45 -10.04 8.72 12.37
C GLN A 45 -10.22 9.18 10.92
N ILE A 46 -11.09 8.52 10.16
CA ILE A 46 -11.37 8.88 8.76
C ILE A 46 -11.92 10.31 8.67
N ALA A 47 -12.84 10.70 9.54
CA ALA A 47 -13.38 12.07 9.54
C ALA A 47 -12.29 13.14 9.80
N ILE A 48 -11.30 12.84 10.65
CA ILE A 48 -10.16 13.75 10.88
C ILE A 48 -9.28 13.80 9.63
N ILE A 49 -8.94 12.64 9.06
CA ILE A 49 -8.10 12.54 7.85
C ILE A 49 -8.74 13.29 6.68
N ASP A 50 -10.02 13.04 6.41
CA ASP A 50 -10.81 13.67 5.35
C ASP A 50 -10.84 15.21 5.50
N SER A 51 -10.95 15.70 6.74
CA SER A 51 -10.91 17.15 7.02
C SER A 51 -9.58 17.83 6.64
N LEU A 52 -8.52 17.06 6.42
CA LEU A 52 -7.20 17.54 5.99
C LEU A 52 -7.01 17.47 4.46
N SER A 53 -8.09 17.22 3.71
CA SER A 53 -8.14 17.27 2.24
C SER A 53 -7.14 16.34 1.52
N PRO A 54 -7.10 15.04 1.85
CA PRO A 54 -6.34 14.07 1.08
C PRO A 54 -6.85 14.02 -0.35
N LYS A 55 -5.97 13.70 -1.31
CA LYS A 55 -6.40 13.48 -2.70
C LYS A 55 -7.13 12.15 -2.85
N VAL A 56 -6.72 11.13 -2.09
CA VAL A 56 -7.33 9.79 -2.07
C VAL A 56 -7.31 9.25 -0.65
N VAL A 57 -8.43 8.67 -0.21
CA VAL A 57 -8.52 7.85 1.01
C VAL A 57 -8.75 6.42 0.57
N ALA A 58 -7.83 5.53 0.90
CA ALA A 58 -7.88 4.13 0.50
C ALA A 58 -7.84 3.24 1.76
N ILE A 59 -8.89 2.45 1.98
CA ILE A 59 -9.11 1.68 3.21
C ILE A 59 -8.93 0.19 2.93
N ASP A 60 -7.86 -0.36 3.49
CA ASP A 60 -7.49 -1.77 3.48
C ASP A 60 -8.02 -2.47 4.75
N LEU A 61 -9.35 -2.46 4.90
CA LEU A 61 -10.06 -3.12 5.99
C LEU A 61 -11.38 -3.65 5.44
N GLN A 62 -11.62 -4.95 5.64
CA GLN A 62 -12.82 -5.59 5.07
C GLN A 62 -14.07 -5.30 5.91
N PHE A 63 -15.09 -4.73 5.27
CA PHE A 63 -16.36 -4.38 5.91
C PHE A 63 -17.56 -5.01 5.21
N SER A 64 -17.49 -6.31 4.94
CA SER A 64 -18.53 -7.10 4.23
C SER A 64 -19.66 -7.60 5.13
N THR A 65 -19.57 -7.43 6.45
CA THR A 65 -20.55 -7.95 7.42
C THR A 65 -21.19 -6.83 8.23
N ARG A 66 -22.51 -6.88 8.47
CA ARG A 66 -23.19 -5.95 9.38
C ARG A 66 -22.76 -6.23 10.82
N LYS A 67 -22.60 -5.20 11.63
CA LYS A 67 -22.28 -5.34 13.07
C LYS A 67 -23.41 -4.74 13.91
N ASP A 68 -23.39 -3.43 14.11
CA ASP A 68 -24.38 -2.70 14.90
C ASP A 68 -24.94 -1.56 14.05
N GLU A 69 -26.26 -1.48 13.95
CA GLU A 69 -26.97 -0.57 13.04
C GLU A 69 -26.58 0.91 13.26
N ARG A 70 -26.42 1.32 14.52
CA ARG A 70 -26.04 2.69 14.86
C ARG A 70 -24.62 3.00 14.40
N THR A 71 -23.66 2.14 14.75
CA THR A 71 -22.26 2.35 14.35
C THR A 71 -22.05 2.23 12.85
N ASP A 72 -22.79 1.34 12.18
CA ASP A 72 -22.74 1.17 10.72
C ASP A 72 -23.31 2.40 10.02
N SER A 73 -24.42 2.96 10.50
CA SER A 73 -24.99 4.20 9.96
C SER A 73 -24.04 5.40 10.11
N VAL A 74 -23.40 5.55 11.28
CA VAL A 74 -22.39 6.59 11.51
C VAL A 74 -21.18 6.39 10.58
N PHE A 75 -20.71 5.17 10.42
CA PHE A 75 -19.58 4.85 9.55
C PHE A 75 -19.91 5.16 8.09
N ALA A 76 -21.06 4.72 7.57
CA ALA A 76 -21.53 5.04 6.22
C ALA A 76 -21.62 6.56 5.99
N SER A 77 -22.13 7.32 6.97
CA SER A 77 -22.21 8.78 6.89
C SER A 77 -20.85 9.48 6.83
N VAL A 78 -19.81 8.90 7.44
CA VAL A 78 -18.44 9.40 7.31
C VAL A 78 -17.88 9.09 5.92
N LEU A 79 -18.03 7.83 5.48
CA LEU A 79 -17.52 7.39 4.19
C LEU A 79 -18.14 8.15 3.01
N SER A 80 -19.42 8.51 3.10
CA SER A 80 -20.12 9.25 2.03
C SER A 80 -19.61 10.68 1.80
N ARG A 81 -18.79 11.21 2.71
CA ARG A 81 -18.17 12.54 2.58
C ARG A 81 -16.79 12.52 1.92
N CYS A 82 -16.17 11.34 1.82
CA CYS A 82 -14.87 11.19 1.20
C CYS A 82 -15.00 11.26 -0.33
N ASP A 83 -14.40 12.27 -0.97
CA ASP A 83 -14.52 12.48 -2.42
C ASP A 83 -13.93 11.34 -3.26
N ASN A 84 -12.72 10.90 -2.91
CA ASN A 84 -11.98 9.85 -3.61
C ASN A 84 -11.71 8.68 -2.68
N LEU A 85 -12.78 7.99 -2.30
CA LEU A 85 -12.73 6.82 -1.44
C LEU A 85 -12.49 5.54 -2.25
N VAL A 86 -11.50 4.75 -1.84
CA VAL A 86 -11.28 3.38 -2.32
C VAL A 86 -11.41 2.41 -1.16
N MET A 87 -12.25 1.39 -1.32
CA MET A 87 -12.43 0.32 -0.34
C MET A 87 -11.94 -1.00 -0.90
N VAL A 88 -11.40 -1.83 0.00
CA VAL A 88 -10.97 -3.18 -0.36
C VAL A 88 -12.16 -4.08 -0.70
N SER A 89 -11.95 -4.96 -1.65
CA SER A 89 -12.78 -6.13 -1.95
C SER A 89 -11.87 -7.36 -1.98
N VAL A 90 -12.46 -8.55 -1.95
CA VAL A 90 -11.69 -9.80 -1.90
C VAL A 90 -12.31 -10.79 -2.89
N ILE A 91 -11.55 -11.25 -3.87
CA ILE A 91 -11.94 -12.38 -4.71
C ILE A 91 -12.05 -13.60 -3.79
N ASN A 92 -13.12 -14.39 -3.95
CA ASN A 92 -13.39 -15.52 -3.06
C ASN A 92 -12.24 -16.56 -3.02
N HIS A 93 -12.30 -17.50 -2.09
CA HIS A 93 -11.25 -18.45 -1.67
C HIS A 93 -10.57 -19.26 -2.78
N ASP A 94 -11.10 -19.29 -4.00
CA ASP A 94 -10.51 -19.95 -5.17
C ASP A 94 -9.49 -19.07 -5.92
N TYR A 95 -9.01 -17.98 -5.30
CA TYR A 95 -8.03 -17.10 -5.91
C TYR A 95 -6.66 -17.78 -6.10
N ALA A 96 -6.37 -18.17 -7.35
CA ALA A 96 -5.08 -18.71 -7.76
C ALA A 96 -4.11 -17.67 -8.36
N GLY A 97 -4.57 -16.45 -8.65
CA GLY A 97 -3.78 -15.46 -9.41
C GLY A 97 -3.42 -15.96 -10.82
N GLU A 98 -4.32 -16.70 -11.47
CA GLU A 98 -4.12 -17.28 -12.80
C GLU A 98 -4.98 -16.57 -13.85
N ASP A 99 -4.76 -16.80 -15.14
CA ASP A 99 -5.61 -16.24 -16.21
C ASP A 99 -6.92 -17.03 -16.36
N ILE A 100 -7.77 -16.91 -15.34
CA ILE A 100 -9.11 -17.48 -15.26
C ILE A 100 -10.16 -16.41 -15.00
N GLU A 101 -11.43 -16.80 -15.14
CA GLU A 101 -12.56 -15.99 -14.70
C GLU A 101 -13.02 -16.49 -13.32
N TYR A 102 -13.01 -15.58 -12.34
CA TYR A 102 -13.51 -15.85 -11.01
C TYR A 102 -15.03 -15.63 -10.94
N GLU A 103 -15.69 -16.38 -10.06
CA GLU A 103 -17.15 -16.31 -9.95
C GLU A 103 -17.62 -15.19 -9.01
N GLU A 104 -16.87 -14.93 -7.93
CA GLU A 104 -17.34 -14.12 -6.81
C GLU A 104 -16.31 -13.11 -6.31
N LEU A 105 -16.81 -11.89 -6.05
CA LEU A 105 -16.12 -10.82 -5.35
C LEU A 105 -16.86 -10.52 -4.04
N ILE A 106 -16.15 -10.65 -2.93
CA ILE A 106 -16.62 -10.24 -1.60
C ILE A 106 -16.39 -8.73 -1.46
N GLU A 107 -17.46 -7.96 -1.63
CA GLU A 107 -17.45 -6.51 -1.54
C GLU A 107 -17.73 -5.99 -0.12
N PRO A 108 -17.37 -4.74 0.20
CA PRO A 108 -17.91 -4.05 1.36
C PRO A 108 -19.43 -4.00 1.30
N LEU A 109 -20.08 -3.84 2.46
CA LEU A 109 -21.51 -3.61 2.52
C LEU A 109 -21.93 -2.44 1.59
N PRO A 110 -23.07 -2.54 0.88
CA PRO A 110 -23.50 -1.52 -0.08
C PRO A 110 -23.57 -0.11 0.51
N GLU A 111 -23.98 0.02 1.77
CA GLU A 111 -24.02 1.31 2.49
C GLU A 111 -22.63 1.95 2.70
N PHE A 112 -21.56 1.16 2.66
CA PHE A 112 -20.18 1.64 2.79
C PHE A 112 -19.55 1.93 1.43
N SER A 113 -19.91 1.15 0.39
CA SER A 113 -19.32 1.26 -0.94
C SER A 113 -20.10 2.15 -1.92
N MET A 114 -21.29 2.64 -1.55
CA MET A 114 -22.17 3.46 -2.44
C MET A 114 -21.45 4.63 -3.12
N HIS A 115 -20.53 5.29 -2.41
CA HIS A 115 -19.74 6.43 -2.90
C HIS A 115 -18.27 6.09 -3.12
N ALA A 116 -17.88 4.83 -2.91
CA ALA A 116 -16.52 4.38 -3.05
C ALA A 116 -16.27 3.75 -4.42
N LYS A 117 -15.00 3.69 -4.82
CA LYS A 117 -14.53 2.67 -5.75
C LYS A 117 -14.05 1.45 -4.98
N THR A 118 -14.15 0.28 -5.58
CA THR A 118 -13.62 -0.97 -5.02
C THR A 118 -12.42 -1.45 -5.82
N GLY A 119 -11.51 -2.15 -5.15
CA GLY A 119 -10.43 -2.91 -5.78
C GLY A 119 -10.03 -4.09 -4.93
N PHE A 120 -9.60 -5.19 -5.56
CA PHE A 120 -9.33 -6.44 -4.85
C PHE A 120 -7.94 -6.43 -4.21
N ALA A 121 -7.78 -6.97 -2.99
CA ALA A 121 -6.48 -7.00 -2.29
C ALA A 121 -5.86 -8.41 -2.17
N ASN A 122 -6.42 -9.41 -2.86
CA ASN A 122 -5.87 -10.76 -2.84
C ASN A 122 -4.38 -10.78 -3.21
N ALA A 123 -3.60 -11.49 -2.40
CA ALA A 123 -2.17 -11.61 -2.57
C ALA A 123 -1.83 -12.88 -3.37
N ILE A 124 -0.84 -12.79 -4.26
CA ILE A 124 -0.27 -13.97 -4.95
C ILE A 124 0.94 -14.42 -4.14
N LEU A 125 0.76 -15.52 -3.41
CA LEU A 125 1.82 -16.13 -2.62
C LEU A 125 2.64 -17.07 -3.52
N GLU A 126 3.96 -16.95 -3.49
CA GLU A 126 4.82 -17.90 -4.21
C GLU A 126 4.76 -19.29 -3.57
N ASP A 127 4.94 -20.33 -4.40
CA ASP A 127 5.15 -21.71 -3.93
C ASP A 127 6.61 -21.89 -3.46
N ASP A 128 6.99 -21.11 -2.44
CA ASP A 128 8.24 -21.26 -1.71
C ASP A 128 7.98 -21.53 -0.23
N GLU A 129 9.02 -21.92 0.51
CA GLU A 129 8.94 -22.28 1.94
C GLU A 129 8.26 -21.18 2.80
N PHE A 130 8.33 -19.93 2.37
CA PHE A 130 7.86 -18.77 3.13
C PHE A 130 6.60 -18.12 2.54
N GLN A 131 6.03 -18.68 1.48
CA GLN A 131 4.89 -18.09 0.77
C GLN A 131 5.12 -16.61 0.45
N THR A 132 6.29 -16.30 -0.10
CA THR A 132 6.77 -14.92 -0.25
C THR A 132 5.89 -14.11 -1.20
N LEU A 133 5.59 -12.85 -0.86
CA LEU A 133 4.94 -11.90 -1.77
C LEU A 133 5.94 -11.34 -2.78
N LYS A 134 5.98 -11.90 -3.99
CA LYS A 134 6.85 -11.41 -5.07
C LYS A 134 6.10 -10.70 -6.18
N ARG A 135 4.86 -11.10 -6.42
CA ARG A 135 4.07 -10.65 -7.57
C ARG A 135 2.69 -10.17 -7.14
N PHE A 136 2.08 -9.36 -7.98
CA PHE A 136 0.69 -8.99 -7.86
C PHE A 136 0.02 -9.00 -9.22
N SER A 137 -1.29 -9.21 -9.23
CA SER A 137 -2.10 -9.04 -10.43
C SER A 137 -2.58 -7.60 -10.52
N ILE A 138 -2.45 -6.96 -11.68
CA ILE A 138 -2.96 -5.61 -11.97
C ILE A 138 -4.50 -5.62 -12.04
N ARG A 139 -5.07 -6.69 -12.60
CA ARG A 139 -6.50 -6.83 -12.85
C ARG A 139 -6.89 -8.30 -12.96
N GLU A 140 -8.13 -8.60 -12.60
CA GLU A 140 -8.74 -9.92 -12.78
C GLU A 140 -10.09 -9.82 -13.48
N ARG A 141 -10.58 -10.97 -13.99
CA ARG A 141 -11.95 -11.12 -14.45
C ARG A 141 -12.79 -11.75 -13.36
N VAL A 142 -13.86 -11.08 -12.95
CA VAL A 142 -14.79 -11.59 -11.93
C VAL A 142 -16.22 -11.37 -12.42
N ALA A 143 -17.01 -12.44 -12.52
CA ALA A 143 -18.40 -12.40 -13.00
C ALA A 143 -18.59 -11.54 -14.27
N GLY A 144 -17.76 -11.78 -15.30
CA GLY A 144 -17.77 -11.07 -16.57
C GLY A 144 -17.24 -9.62 -16.54
N LYS A 145 -16.75 -9.12 -15.40
CA LYS A 145 -16.23 -7.76 -15.25
C LYS A 145 -14.73 -7.75 -15.04
N THR A 146 -14.08 -6.66 -15.48
CA THR A 146 -12.67 -6.41 -15.13
C THR A 146 -12.63 -5.72 -13.77
N GLU A 147 -12.05 -6.40 -12.80
CA GLU A 147 -11.75 -5.85 -11.49
C GLU A 147 -10.28 -5.47 -11.41
N TYR A 148 -9.99 -4.32 -10.81
CA TYR A 148 -8.62 -3.84 -10.64
C TYR A 148 -8.14 -4.11 -9.22
N HIS A 149 -6.86 -4.40 -9.09
CA HIS A 149 -6.24 -4.56 -7.78
C HIS A 149 -6.40 -3.26 -6.97
N PHE A 150 -6.53 -3.38 -5.65
CA PHE A 150 -6.76 -2.27 -4.74
C PHE A 150 -5.77 -1.13 -4.95
N ALA A 151 -4.48 -1.45 -4.98
CA ALA A 151 -3.43 -0.47 -5.25
C ALA A 151 -3.55 0.20 -6.64
N VAL A 152 -4.00 -0.54 -7.66
CA VAL A 152 -4.25 0.00 -9.01
C VAL A 152 -5.45 0.94 -9.01
N ARG A 153 -6.53 0.59 -8.30
CA ARG A 153 -7.69 1.46 -8.14
C ARG A 153 -7.33 2.75 -7.39
N THR A 154 -6.57 2.62 -6.30
CA THR A 154 -6.04 3.75 -5.51
C THR A 154 -5.20 4.69 -6.38
N ALA A 155 -4.26 4.14 -7.16
CA ALA A 155 -3.46 4.94 -8.08
C ALA A 155 -4.31 5.62 -9.16
N MET A 156 -5.34 4.94 -9.67
CA MET A 156 -6.25 5.48 -10.69
C MET A 156 -7.08 6.67 -10.17
N CYS A 157 -7.51 6.62 -8.90
CA CYS A 157 -8.18 7.74 -8.23
C CYS A 157 -7.23 8.94 -8.01
N PHE A 158 -5.93 8.69 -7.86
CA PHE A 158 -4.94 9.75 -7.70
C PHE A 158 -4.51 10.37 -9.05
N ASP A 159 -4.20 9.54 -10.04
CA ASP A 159 -3.78 9.95 -11.39
C ASP A 159 -4.13 8.85 -12.40
N SER A 160 -5.25 9.05 -13.09
CA SER A 160 -5.80 8.07 -14.03
C SER A 160 -4.96 7.91 -15.30
N LEU A 161 -4.30 8.98 -15.78
CA LEU A 161 -3.51 8.94 -17.01
C LEU A 161 -2.23 8.13 -16.82
N ARG A 162 -1.52 8.39 -15.72
CA ARG A 162 -0.31 7.64 -15.37
C ARG A 162 -0.63 6.17 -15.08
N THR A 163 -1.71 5.94 -14.33
CA THR A 163 -2.16 4.58 -14.01
C THR A 163 -2.57 3.81 -15.27
N MET A 164 -3.29 4.45 -16.20
CA MET A 164 -3.64 3.81 -17.48
C MET A 164 -2.41 3.46 -18.31
N SER A 165 -1.42 4.36 -18.37
CA SER A 165 -0.15 4.11 -19.05
C SER A 165 0.58 2.91 -18.44
N PHE A 166 0.58 2.80 -17.10
CA PHE A 166 1.12 1.65 -16.38
C PHE A 166 0.38 0.35 -16.73
N ILE A 167 -0.96 0.36 -16.69
CA ILE A 167 -1.80 -0.82 -17.02
C ILE A 167 -1.57 -1.31 -18.46
N GLN A 168 -1.37 -0.39 -19.41
CA GLN A 168 -1.16 -0.70 -20.83
C GLN A 168 0.25 -1.21 -21.11
N SER A 169 1.24 -0.76 -20.34
CA SER A 169 2.65 -1.09 -20.57
C SER A 169 3.09 -2.38 -19.87
N ASN A 170 2.23 -2.98 -19.05
CA ASN A 170 2.56 -4.15 -18.23
C ASN A 170 1.64 -5.34 -18.52
N PRO A 171 2.14 -6.58 -18.37
CA PRO A 171 1.30 -7.76 -18.39
C PRO A 171 0.36 -7.79 -17.17
N LYS A 172 -0.60 -8.72 -17.16
CA LYS A 172 -1.58 -8.84 -16.08
C LYS A 172 -0.93 -9.01 -14.71
N ILE A 173 0.09 -9.86 -14.61
CA ILE A 173 0.81 -10.16 -13.37
C ILE A 173 2.24 -9.69 -13.54
N ILE A 174 2.75 -8.98 -12.54
CA ILE A 174 4.11 -8.45 -12.52
C ILE A 174 4.76 -8.61 -11.15
N ASP A 175 6.09 -8.49 -11.13
CA ASP A 175 6.87 -8.42 -9.90
C ASP A 175 6.61 -7.10 -9.17
N VAL A 176 6.62 -7.17 -7.84
CA VAL A 176 6.47 -6.04 -6.94
C VAL A 176 7.83 -5.36 -6.77
N GLU A 177 7.90 -4.08 -7.11
CA GLU A 177 9.10 -3.26 -6.89
C GLU A 177 9.09 -2.65 -5.48
N TYR A 178 9.57 -3.42 -4.51
CA TYR A 178 9.66 -2.97 -3.13
C TYR A 178 10.61 -1.78 -2.95
N ARG A 179 10.07 -0.64 -2.51
CA ARG A 179 10.83 0.52 -2.03
C ARG A 179 11.41 0.29 -0.64
N GLY A 180 10.67 -0.42 0.21
CA GLY A 180 11.06 -0.68 1.59
C GLY A 180 9.86 -1.07 2.44
N ASN A 181 10.09 -1.16 3.74
CA ASN A 181 9.05 -1.42 4.73
C ASN A 181 8.55 -0.07 5.31
N THR A 182 8.08 -0.03 6.55
CA THR A 182 7.54 1.19 7.19
C THR A 182 8.49 2.39 7.13
N GLU A 183 9.81 2.19 7.09
CA GLU A 183 10.80 3.28 6.97
C GLU A 183 10.76 4.02 5.63
N ALA A 184 10.21 3.41 4.57
CA ALA A 184 10.09 4.01 3.25
C ALA A 184 8.89 4.97 3.11
N PHE A 185 8.00 4.99 4.11
CA PHE A 185 6.76 5.75 4.07
C PHE A 185 6.63 6.70 5.27
N MET A 186 5.72 7.66 5.16
CA MET A 186 5.23 8.40 6.32
C MET A 186 4.12 7.55 6.95
N VAL A 187 4.26 7.25 8.24
CA VAL A 187 3.34 6.39 8.97
C VAL A 187 2.85 7.14 10.21
N PHE A 188 1.55 7.14 10.43
CA PHE A 188 0.92 7.66 11.64
C PHE A 188 0.14 6.55 12.34
N SER A 189 0.15 6.56 13.67
CA SER A 189 -0.70 5.69 14.47
C SER A 189 -2.11 6.28 14.61
N ALA A 190 -3.07 5.43 14.99
CA ALA A 190 -4.40 5.88 15.37
C ALA A 190 -4.38 6.96 16.46
N ALA A 191 -3.44 6.86 17.42
CA ALA A 191 -3.26 7.87 18.45
C ALA A 191 -2.82 9.22 17.86
N ASP A 192 -1.91 9.23 16.89
CA ASP A 192 -1.47 10.47 16.23
C ASP A 192 -2.64 11.18 15.50
N VAL A 193 -3.53 10.40 14.89
CA VAL A 193 -4.75 10.93 14.25
C VAL A 193 -5.71 11.49 15.29
N LEU A 194 -6.07 10.67 16.29
CA LEU A 194 -7.08 11.02 17.31
C LEU A 194 -6.64 12.20 18.19
N GLU A 195 -5.34 12.31 18.48
CA GLU A 195 -4.75 13.43 19.24
C GLU A 195 -4.45 14.65 18.35
N ARG A 196 -4.81 14.61 17.06
CA ARG A 196 -4.61 15.70 16.09
C ARG A 196 -3.14 16.13 15.96
N LYS A 197 -2.22 15.18 15.99
CA LYS A 197 -0.79 15.41 15.72
C LYS A 197 -0.48 15.50 14.22
N ILE A 198 -1.36 14.97 13.38
CA ILE A 198 -1.29 15.12 11.93
C ILE A 198 -1.86 16.47 11.47
N THR A 199 -1.27 17.05 10.43
CA THR A 199 -1.65 18.36 9.88
C THR A 199 -1.92 18.29 8.38
N SER A 200 -2.47 19.36 7.79
CA SER A 200 -2.67 19.44 6.34
C SER A 200 -1.37 19.25 5.55
N LYS A 201 -0.21 19.70 6.07
CA LYS A 201 1.10 19.45 5.44
C LYS A 201 1.39 17.95 5.27
N ASP A 202 0.88 17.14 6.19
CA ASP A 202 1.10 15.70 6.19
C ASP A 202 0.15 14.99 5.22
N ILE A 203 -1.05 15.52 4.96
CA ILE A 203 -2.15 14.79 4.30
C ILE A 203 -2.62 15.42 2.98
N GLU A 204 -2.64 16.74 2.88
CA GLU A 204 -3.27 17.48 1.78
C GLU A 204 -2.68 17.06 0.44
N GLY A 205 -3.55 16.72 -0.51
CA GLY A 205 -3.16 16.34 -1.87
C GLY A 205 -2.46 14.98 -1.99
N LYS A 206 -2.35 14.19 -0.91
CA LYS A 206 -1.68 12.87 -0.90
C LYS A 206 -2.66 11.70 -0.94
N ILE A 207 -2.10 10.51 -1.16
CA ILE A 207 -2.79 9.23 -0.95
C ILE A 207 -2.64 8.87 0.52
N VAL A 208 -3.76 8.62 1.20
CA VAL A 208 -3.77 8.07 2.57
C VAL A 208 -4.27 6.63 2.52
N LEU A 209 -3.37 5.70 2.81
CA LEU A 209 -3.66 4.28 2.97
C LEU A 209 -3.96 3.99 4.44
N ILE A 210 -5.15 3.47 4.73
CA ILE A 210 -5.63 3.18 6.07
C ILE A 210 -5.71 1.66 6.21
N GLY A 211 -4.97 1.07 7.15
CA GLY A 211 -4.92 -0.37 7.36
C GLY A 211 -4.48 -0.75 8.78
N SER A 212 -4.38 -2.04 9.07
CA SER A 212 -4.02 -2.57 10.39
C SER A 212 -2.56 -2.98 10.45
N PHE A 213 -1.83 -2.60 11.51
CA PHE A 213 -0.51 -3.17 11.84
C PHE A 213 -0.62 -4.26 12.91
N SER A 214 -1.77 -4.94 13.00
CA SER A 214 -1.96 -6.05 13.93
C SER A 214 -1.19 -7.29 13.44
N PRO A 215 -0.21 -7.80 14.20
CA PRO A 215 0.44 -9.06 13.88
C PRO A 215 -0.48 -10.28 14.11
N PHE A 216 -1.67 -10.07 14.67
CA PHE A 216 -2.65 -11.12 14.97
C PHE A 216 -3.65 -11.34 13.84
N ASP A 217 -3.69 -10.46 12.84
CA ASP A 217 -4.76 -10.43 11.83
C ASP A 217 -4.39 -11.23 10.56
N TYR A 218 -3.36 -12.08 10.61
CA TYR A 218 -2.79 -12.84 9.48
C TYR A 218 -2.29 -11.99 8.29
N ASP A 219 -2.40 -10.67 8.36
CA ASP A 219 -2.00 -9.71 7.32
C ASP A 219 -0.52 -9.28 7.45
N LEU A 220 0.34 -10.25 7.74
CA LEU A 220 1.78 -10.05 7.93
C LEU A 220 2.54 -11.08 7.07
N PHE A 221 3.32 -10.59 6.10
CA PHE A 221 3.88 -11.41 5.03
C PHE A 221 5.40 -11.42 4.98
N PHE A 222 5.93 -12.50 4.40
CA PHE A 222 7.31 -12.55 3.93
C PHE A 222 7.45 -11.82 2.60
N THR A 223 8.53 -11.03 2.48
CA THR A 223 8.86 -10.33 1.24
C THR A 223 10.33 -10.55 0.86
N PRO A 224 10.72 -10.35 -0.41
CA PRO A 224 12.11 -10.47 -0.84
C PRO A 224 13.07 -9.52 -0.13
N ILE A 225 12.55 -8.43 0.45
CA ILE A 225 13.34 -7.44 1.20
C ILE A 225 13.31 -7.67 2.71
N SER A 226 12.76 -8.80 3.16
CA SER A 226 12.62 -9.11 4.57
C SER A 226 13.96 -9.07 5.32
N SER A 227 13.89 -8.67 6.58
CA SER A 227 15.06 -8.47 7.42
C SER A 227 15.86 -9.75 7.59
N LYS A 228 17.12 -9.73 7.10
CA LYS A 228 18.10 -10.81 7.33
C LYS A 228 18.34 -11.13 8.82
N LYS A 229 17.95 -10.24 9.75
CA LYS A 229 18.10 -10.45 11.19
C LYS A 229 17.03 -11.40 11.77
N LYS A 230 15.89 -11.56 11.10
CA LYS A 230 14.80 -12.44 11.51
C LYS A 230 14.24 -13.17 10.27
N PRO A 231 15.05 -14.03 9.62
CA PRO A 231 14.70 -14.62 8.32
C PRO A 231 13.47 -15.55 8.36
N HIS A 232 13.02 -15.96 9.55
CA HIS A 232 11.88 -16.87 9.75
C HIS A 232 10.65 -16.17 10.34
N MET A 233 10.62 -14.83 10.36
CA MET A 233 9.42 -14.08 10.75
C MET A 233 8.98 -13.18 9.60
N PRO A 234 7.69 -13.20 9.22
CA PRO A 234 7.17 -12.23 8.27
C PRO A 234 7.30 -10.83 8.86
N ASP A 235 7.55 -9.83 8.01
CA ASP A 235 7.94 -8.50 8.47
C ASP A 235 7.22 -7.35 7.78
N MET A 236 6.36 -7.61 6.79
CA MET A 236 5.61 -6.57 6.09
C MET A 236 4.10 -6.72 6.27
N PHE A 237 3.47 -5.69 6.84
CA PHE A 237 2.01 -5.60 6.92
C PHE A 237 1.39 -5.44 5.53
N GLY A 238 0.20 -6.00 5.29
CA GLY A 238 -0.48 -5.95 4.00
C GLY A 238 -0.63 -4.53 3.45
N VAL A 239 -1.04 -3.58 4.29
CA VAL A 239 -1.14 -2.17 3.88
C VAL A 239 0.20 -1.55 3.45
N VAL A 240 1.34 -2.00 4.01
CA VAL A 240 2.69 -1.57 3.59
C VAL A 240 3.07 -2.20 2.26
N TYR A 241 2.69 -3.46 2.03
CA TYR A 241 2.80 -4.12 0.73
C TYR A 241 2.00 -3.37 -0.34
N LEU A 242 0.75 -3.00 -0.06
CA LEU A 242 -0.08 -2.20 -0.97
C LEU A 242 0.53 -0.82 -1.25
N ALA A 243 1.15 -0.18 -0.25
CA ALA A 243 1.86 1.09 -0.42
C ALA A 243 3.04 0.98 -1.40
N ASN A 244 3.77 -0.13 -1.39
CA ASN A 244 4.84 -0.40 -2.35
C ASN A 244 4.30 -0.53 -3.78
N ILE A 245 3.15 -1.17 -3.97
CA ILE A 245 2.53 -1.29 -5.30
C ILE A 245 2.04 0.08 -5.80
N VAL A 246 1.36 0.88 -4.97
CA VAL A 246 0.94 2.25 -5.35
C VAL A 246 2.17 3.08 -5.74
N ALA A 247 3.25 2.96 -4.97
CA ALA A 247 4.53 3.59 -5.25
C ALA A 247 5.11 3.18 -6.61
N GLN A 248 5.08 1.89 -6.95
CA GLN A 248 5.55 1.36 -8.24
C GLN A 248 4.73 1.93 -9.42
N ILE A 249 3.41 2.07 -9.26
CA ILE A 249 2.52 2.64 -10.29
C ILE A 249 2.77 4.14 -10.45
N LEU A 250 2.98 4.85 -9.34
CA LEU A 250 3.15 6.30 -9.28
C LEU A 250 4.54 6.69 -8.76
N PRO A 251 5.62 6.45 -9.54
CA PRO A 251 6.96 6.88 -9.14
C PRO A 251 7.07 8.41 -9.03
N PRO A 252 7.98 8.95 -8.21
CA PRO A 252 8.30 10.36 -8.26
C PRO A 252 8.65 10.76 -9.69
N LEU A 253 8.18 11.94 -10.12
CA LEU A 253 8.65 12.51 -11.38
C LEU A 253 10.16 12.74 -11.23
N ARG A 254 10.94 12.20 -12.15
CA ARG A 254 12.37 12.52 -12.21
C ARG A 254 12.48 13.95 -12.77
N GLU A 255 13.09 14.84 -12.00
CA GLU A 255 13.51 16.16 -12.47
C GLU A 255 14.51 16.06 -13.61
#